data_AF-A0A1V5NMN8-F1
#
_entry.id   AF-A0A1V5NMN8-F1
#
_cell.length_a   1.000
_cell.length_b   1.000
_cell.length_c   1.000
_cell.angle_alpha   90.00
_cell.angle_beta   90.00
_cell.angle_gamma   90.00
#
_symmetry.space_group_name_H-M   'P 1'
#
loop_
_entity.id
_entity.type
_entity.pdbx_description
1 polymer ?
#
loop_
_entity_poly.entity_id
_entity_poly.type
_entity_poly.pdbx_seq_one_letter_code
_entity_poly.pdbx_strand_id
1 'polypeptide(L)'
;MTGRWLERIGLAVILFVLTGFPLLAGTGTGPSCADHGPTGRAVLVAAEGDLLTVGNIRGRLLNAPTVPRDERVFASGQAVIDPRLTDEIYFILKPFPPEWLFGHGYIVMTFKPGGFIGPRGEQAEGLVVSFEAYRYPNQTIDFIWKGTHKVYPNIAVVSTWEDYSMLECGVDGRKLQAYHLRLTPEQKIAFTRTAVLEGTRDRPDDYYNTLSSSCVTHQVEMINSVLPPSQRLQLKLLGSHVVNPKASFPTILPKAYMKLGVFDPSSVTIDRSNYIIPLGRLCSPAGK
;
A
#
# COMPACT_ATOMS: atom_id res chain seq x y z
N MET A 1 -33.78 -4.91 19.19
CA MET A 1 -33.53 -3.45 19.33
C MET A 1 -32.06 -3.09 19.09
N THR A 2 -31.41 -3.58 18.02
CA THR A 2 -29.93 -3.50 17.87
C THR A 2 -29.44 -2.87 16.56
N GLY A 3 -30.31 -2.62 15.57
CA GLY A 3 -29.90 -2.05 14.26
C GLY A 3 -29.68 -0.54 14.25
N ARG A 4 -30.55 0.22 14.94
CA ARG A 4 -30.55 1.70 14.89
C ARG A 4 -29.41 2.37 15.66
N TRP A 5 -28.71 1.63 16.53
CA TRP A 5 -27.63 2.19 17.36
C TRP A 5 -26.30 2.27 16.58
N LEU A 6 -26.02 1.27 15.75
CA LEU A 6 -24.85 1.25 14.87
C LEU A 6 -24.95 2.29 13.75
N GLU A 7 -26.14 2.53 13.20
CA GLU A 7 -26.39 3.61 12.23
C GLU A 7 -26.14 4.99 12.84
N ARG A 8 -26.53 5.20 14.11
CA ARG A 8 -26.31 6.47 14.83
C ARG A 8 -24.84 6.71 15.17
N ILE A 9 -24.07 5.65 15.45
CA ILE A 9 -22.61 5.78 15.65
C ILE A 9 -21.90 6.02 14.32
N GLY A 10 -22.29 5.33 13.25
CA GLY A 10 -21.76 5.56 11.91
C GLY A 10 -22.00 7.00 11.45
N LEU A 11 -23.23 7.51 11.61
CA LEU A 11 -23.54 8.90 11.31
C LEU A 11 -22.84 9.89 12.24
N ALA A 12 -22.73 9.60 13.55
CA ALA A 12 -22.08 10.51 14.49
C ALA A 12 -20.56 10.59 14.27
N VAL A 13 -19.90 9.48 13.91
CA VAL A 13 -18.47 9.49 13.55
C VAL A 13 -18.26 10.26 12.25
N ILE A 14 -19.14 10.08 11.26
CA ILE A 14 -19.10 10.86 10.01
C ILE A 14 -19.35 12.36 10.30
N LEU A 15 -20.33 12.70 11.14
CA LEU A 15 -20.62 14.10 11.49
C LEU A 15 -19.47 14.74 12.26
N PHE A 16 -18.86 14.03 13.21
CA PHE A 16 -17.75 14.55 14.03
C PHE A 16 -16.47 14.75 13.20
N VAL A 17 -16.23 13.88 12.21
CA VAL A 17 -15.13 14.02 11.24
C VAL A 17 -15.38 15.19 10.27
N LEU A 18 -16.64 15.43 9.89
CA LEU A 18 -17.00 16.47 8.91
C LEU A 18 -17.15 17.88 9.51
N THR A 19 -17.57 18.03 10.78
CA THR A 19 -17.89 19.35 11.36
C THR A 19 -16.85 19.88 12.35
N GLY A 20 -15.95 19.03 12.88
CA GLY A 20 -15.07 19.41 13.99
C GLY A 20 -13.59 19.69 13.65
N PHE A 21 -13.13 19.41 12.42
CA PHE A 21 -11.70 19.31 12.11
C PHE A 21 -11.13 20.14 10.92
N PRO A 22 -11.63 21.33 10.54
CA PRO A 22 -10.95 22.13 9.50
C PRO A 22 -9.53 22.61 9.87
N LEU A 23 -9.13 22.51 11.14
CA LEU A 23 -7.93 23.18 11.68
C LEU A 23 -6.70 22.29 11.89
N LEU A 24 -6.78 20.98 11.64
CA LEU A 24 -5.66 20.04 11.85
C LEU A 24 -5.34 19.17 10.63
N ALA A 25 -5.82 19.56 9.43
CA ALA A 25 -5.31 18.99 8.19
C ALA A 25 -3.85 19.44 8.03
N GLY A 26 -2.92 18.58 8.43
CA GLY A 26 -1.49 18.82 8.27
C GLY A 26 -1.17 19.16 6.82
N THR A 27 -0.69 20.38 6.59
CA THR A 27 -0.13 20.83 5.32
C THR A 27 1.21 20.13 5.13
N GLY A 28 1.18 18.87 4.70
CA GLY A 28 2.37 18.16 4.25
C GLY A 28 2.93 18.84 3.00
N THR A 29 3.97 19.65 3.18
CA THR A 29 4.74 20.30 2.10
C THR A 29 5.87 19.43 1.56
N GLY A 30 6.03 18.20 2.07
CA GLY A 30 7.01 17.25 1.56
C GLY A 30 6.62 16.69 0.18
N PRO A 31 7.60 16.37 -0.68
CA PRO A 31 7.34 15.73 -1.96
C PRO A 31 6.64 14.38 -1.75
N SER A 32 5.54 14.16 -2.47
CA SER A 32 4.79 12.89 -2.45
C SER A 32 5.50 11.87 -3.35
N CYS A 33 5.29 10.56 -3.13
CA CYS A 33 5.67 9.56 -4.15
C CYS A 33 4.97 9.82 -5.49
N ALA A 34 3.88 10.59 -5.45
CA ALA A 34 3.07 10.98 -6.58
C ALA A 34 3.68 12.07 -7.48
N ASP A 35 4.76 12.77 -7.13
CA ASP A 35 5.16 14.01 -7.83
C ASP A 35 5.63 13.83 -9.30
N HIS A 36 5.68 12.61 -9.83
CA HIS A 36 6.15 12.30 -11.19
C HIS A 36 5.04 12.18 -12.25
N GLY A 37 3.80 12.47 -11.90
CA GLY A 37 2.71 12.43 -12.87
C GLY A 37 2.28 11.03 -13.28
N PRO A 38 1.20 10.92 -14.08
CA PRO A 38 0.75 9.65 -14.66
C PRO A 38 1.77 9.02 -15.62
N THR A 39 2.80 9.75 -16.04
CA THR A 39 3.90 9.30 -16.91
C THR A 39 4.97 8.49 -16.18
N GLY A 40 5.08 8.57 -14.85
CA GLY A 40 6.00 7.79 -14.02
C GLY A 40 5.44 6.45 -13.56
N ARG A 41 4.34 5.96 -14.14
CA ARG A 41 3.69 4.72 -13.68
C ARG A 41 4.44 3.46 -14.12
N ALA A 42 4.42 2.43 -13.30
CA ALA A 42 4.85 1.10 -13.72
C ALA A 42 3.92 0.55 -14.81
N VAL A 43 4.48 -0.22 -15.73
CA VAL A 43 3.76 -0.75 -16.90
C VAL A 43 4.06 -2.24 -17.03
N LEU A 44 3.00 -3.04 -17.22
CA LEU A 44 3.15 -4.43 -17.62
C LEU A 44 3.60 -4.49 -19.08
N VAL A 45 4.81 -4.97 -19.31
CA VAL A 45 5.39 -5.11 -20.65
C VAL A 45 4.99 -6.45 -21.26
N ALA A 46 5.06 -7.52 -20.48
CA ALA A 46 4.72 -8.86 -20.93
C ALA A 46 4.24 -9.73 -19.76
N ALA A 47 3.40 -10.70 -20.07
CA ALA A 47 2.98 -11.76 -19.14
C ALA A 47 3.10 -13.12 -19.87
N GLU A 48 4.14 -13.88 -19.53
CA GLU A 48 4.46 -15.17 -20.14
C GLU A 48 4.22 -16.28 -19.13
N GLY A 49 3.04 -16.90 -19.19
CA GLY A 49 2.57 -17.77 -18.11
C GLY A 49 2.49 -17.00 -16.79
N ASP A 50 3.22 -17.47 -15.78
CA ASP A 50 3.28 -16.83 -14.46
C ASP A 50 4.29 -15.68 -14.37
N LEU A 51 5.25 -15.59 -15.30
CA LEU A 51 6.28 -14.55 -15.29
C LEU A 51 5.71 -13.21 -15.76
N LEU A 52 6.01 -12.15 -15.02
CA LEU A 52 5.56 -10.80 -15.29
C LEU A 52 6.76 -9.90 -15.56
N THR A 53 6.82 -9.28 -16.74
CA THR A 53 7.83 -8.29 -17.06
C THR A 53 7.25 -6.90 -16.87
N VAL A 54 7.85 -6.11 -16.00
CA VAL A 54 7.34 -4.80 -15.57
C VAL A 54 8.39 -3.73 -15.81
N GLY A 55 8.03 -2.70 -16.57
CA GLY A 55 8.83 -1.51 -16.78
C GLY A 55 8.49 -0.41 -15.79
N ASN A 56 9.39 0.56 -15.66
CA ASN A 56 9.17 1.81 -14.93
C ASN A 56 8.86 1.57 -13.42
N ILE A 57 9.46 0.53 -12.84
CA ILE A 57 9.47 0.33 -11.38
C ILE A 57 10.37 1.39 -10.76
N ARG A 58 9.89 2.01 -9.68
CA ARG A 58 10.71 2.94 -8.90
C ARG A 58 11.75 2.20 -8.09
N GLY A 59 12.99 2.67 -8.11
CA GLY A 59 14.02 2.10 -7.27
C GLY A 59 15.41 2.54 -7.65
N ARG A 60 16.13 3.12 -6.70
CA ARG A 60 17.56 3.42 -6.86
C ARG A 60 18.39 2.19 -7.18
N LEU A 61 18.05 1.02 -6.61
CA LEU A 61 18.70 -0.26 -6.90
C LEU A 61 18.69 -0.59 -8.40
N LEU A 62 17.65 -0.17 -9.11
CA LEU A 62 17.45 -0.44 -10.53
C LEU A 62 18.16 0.58 -11.43
N ASN A 63 18.84 1.57 -10.83
CA ASN A 63 19.56 2.64 -11.50
C ASN A 63 21.06 2.61 -11.18
N ALA A 64 21.86 3.41 -11.89
CA ALA A 64 23.29 3.49 -11.64
C ALA A 64 23.58 3.90 -10.18
N PRO A 65 24.70 3.46 -9.58
CA PRO A 65 25.01 3.68 -8.15
C PRO A 65 25.18 5.16 -7.75
N THR A 66 25.14 6.08 -8.71
CA THR A 66 25.37 7.52 -8.55
C THR A 66 24.13 8.31 -8.17
N VAL A 67 22.95 7.71 -8.12
CA VAL A 67 21.71 8.43 -7.76
C VAL A 67 21.70 8.80 -6.26
N PRO A 68 21.47 10.08 -5.91
CA PRO A 68 21.31 10.53 -4.51
C PRO A 68 20.23 9.78 -3.74
N ARG A 69 20.35 9.73 -2.42
CA ARG A 69 19.43 8.96 -1.55
C ARG A 69 18.04 9.58 -1.42
N ASP A 70 17.95 10.89 -1.58
CA ASP A 70 16.71 11.67 -1.50
C ASP A 70 15.98 11.78 -2.84
N GLU A 71 16.58 11.28 -3.93
CA GLU A 71 15.96 11.28 -5.24
C GLU A 71 15.04 10.07 -5.45
N ARG A 72 13.86 10.36 -5.99
CA ARG A 72 12.88 9.36 -6.42
C ARG A 72 13.12 9.07 -7.90
N VAL A 73 13.68 7.90 -8.21
CA VAL A 73 14.06 7.53 -9.59
C VAL A 73 13.36 6.27 -10.08
N PHE A 74 12.92 6.30 -11.34
CA PHE A 74 12.39 5.12 -12.02
C PHE A 74 13.50 4.35 -12.73
N ALA A 75 13.35 3.03 -12.79
CA ALA A 75 14.25 2.20 -13.56
C ALA A 75 14.21 2.58 -15.04
N SER A 76 15.39 2.72 -15.64
CA SER A 76 15.55 2.89 -17.10
C SER A 76 15.29 1.60 -17.90
N GLY A 77 14.96 0.49 -17.22
CA GLY A 77 14.73 -0.82 -17.83
C GLY A 77 13.55 -1.58 -17.22
N GLN A 78 13.51 -2.88 -17.47
CA GLN A 78 12.43 -3.77 -17.07
C GLN A 78 12.92 -4.75 -16.00
N ALA A 79 12.04 -5.09 -15.07
CA ALA A 79 12.26 -6.18 -14.13
C ALA A 79 11.35 -7.37 -14.46
N VAL A 80 11.84 -8.57 -14.20
CA VAL A 80 11.07 -9.80 -14.27
C VAL A 80 10.68 -10.21 -12.85
N ILE A 81 9.40 -10.49 -12.66
CA ILE A 81 8.83 -10.93 -11.39
C ILE A 81 8.25 -12.34 -11.60
N ASP A 82 8.66 -13.28 -10.75
CA ASP A 82 8.09 -14.63 -10.68
C ASP A 82 7.25 -14.78 -9.40
N PRO A 83 5.91 -14.68 -9.47
CA PRO A 83 5.02 -14.85 -8.33
C PRO A 83 5.18 -16.20 -7.61
N ARG A 84 5.69 -17.25 -8.28
CA ARG A 84 5.93 -18.58 -7.68
C ARG A 84 7.04 -18.56 -6.64
N LEU A 85 7.89 -17.54 -6.69
CA LEU A 85 9.02 -17.34 -5.79
C LEU A 85 8.73 -16.27 -4.72
N THR A 86 7.48 -15.84 -4.56
CA THR A 86 7.07 -15.01 -3.42
C THR A 86 7.35 -15.76 -2.11
N ASP A 87 8.09 -15.10 -1.21
CA ASP A 87 8.42 -15.63 0.11
C ASP A 87 7.34 -15.25 1.12
N GLU A 88 7.24 -13.96 1.44
CA GLU A 88 6.27 -13.43 2.41
C GLU A 88 5.60 -12.15 1.90
N ILE A 89 4.43 -11.83 2.48
CA ILE A 89 3.65 -10.64 2.12
C ILE A 89 3.31 -9.86 3.39
N TYR A 90 3.50 -8.56 3.33
CA TYR A 90 3.31 -7.66 4.45
C TYR A 90 2.40 -6.50 4.07
N PHE A 91 1.43 -6.19 4.91
CA PHE A 91 0.76 -4.90 4.90
C PHE A 91 1.57 -3.93 5.74
N ILE A 92 1.95 -2.80 5.14
CA ILE A 92 2.69 -1.74 5.82
C ILE A 92 1.75 -0.59 6.09
N LEU A 93 1.67 -0.22 7.36
CA LEU A 93 0.99 0.97 7.83
C LEU A 93 2.02 2.07 8.10
N LYS A 94 1.90 3.18 7.38
CA LYS A 94 2.60 4.44 7.67
C LYS A 94 1.66 5.40 8.37
N PRO A 95 1.64 5.47 9.72
CA PRO A 95 0.80 6.43 10.42
C PRO A 95 1.24 7.87 10.11
N PHE A 96 0.28 8.80 10.07
CA PHE A 96 0.58 10.23 10.00
C PHE A 96 -0.31 11.03 10.95
N PRO A 97 0.17 12.19 11.48
CA PRO A 97 -0.56 12.95 12.49
C PRO A 97 -1.98 13.37 12.04
N PRO A 98 -3.00 13.22 12.91
CA PRO A 98 -2.99 12.43 14.14
C PRO A 98 -2.88 10.91 13.87
N GLU A 99 -1.79 10.30 14.35
CA GLU A 99 -1.37 8.92 14.01
C GLU A 99 -2.38 7.83 14.41
N TRP A 100 -3.27 8.13 15.36
CA TRP A 100 -4.31 7.20 15.79
C TRP A 100 -5.46 7.08 14.78
N LEU A 101 -5.65 8.09 13.92
CA LEU A 101 -6.76 8.15 12.97
C LEU A 101 -6.33 7.96 11.53
N PHE A 102 -5.19 8.51 11.15
CA PHE A 102 -4.77 8.52 9.75
C PHE A 102 -3.46 7.77 9.51
N GLY A 103 -3.35 7.25 8.29
CA GLY A 103 -2.21 6.49 7.85
C GLY A 103 -2.28 6.21 6.36
N HIS A 104 -1.16 5.79 5.80
CA HIS A 104 -1.05 5.27 4.45
C HIS A 104 -0.81 3.77 4.50
N GLY A 105 -1.56 3.01 3.72
CA GLY A 105 -1.51 1.55 3.70
C GLY A 105 -1.03 1.04 2.35
N TYR A 106 0.00 0.21 2.34
CA TYR A 106 0.52 -0.41 1.12
C TYR A 106 1.02 -1.83 1.38
N ILE A 107 1.28 -2.59 0.32
CA ILE A 107 1.74 -3.97 0.43
C ILE A 107 3.19 -4.07 -0.01
N VAL A 108 3.94 -4.92 0.70
CA VAL A 108 5.29 -5.36 0.33
C VAL A 108 5.27 -6.87 0.15
N MET A 109 5.74 -7.35 -1.00
CA MET A 109 5.96 -8.77 -1.27
C MET A 109 7.46 -9.02 -1.28
N THR A 110 7.96 -9.96 -0.48
CA THR A 110 9.36 -10.37 -0.52
C THR A 110 9.53 -11.61 -1.40
N PHE A 111 10.75 -11.83 -1.89
CA PHE A 111 11.03 -12.89 -2.84
C PHE A 111 12.19 -13.79 -2.39
N LYS A 112 12.08 -15.07 -2.75
CA LYS A 112 13.23 -15.97 -2.80
C LYS A 112 14.15 -15.58 -3.96
N PRO A 113 15.42 -16.04 -3.96
CA PRO A 113 16.33 -15.74 -5.05
C PRO A 113 15.73 -16.06 -6.43
N GLY A 114 15.84 -15.09 -7.35
CA GLY A 114 15.26 -15.16 -8.70
C GLY A 114 13.79 -14.73 -8.82
N GLY A 115 13.08 -14.47 -7.72
CA GLY A 115 11.69 -14.01 -7.76
C GLY A 115 11.52 -12.56 -8.22
N PHE A 116 12.56 -11.74 -8.09
CA PHE A 116 12.69 -10.43 -8.70
C PHE A 116 14.06 -10.33 -9.37
N ILE A 117 14.08 -9.98 -10.65
CA ILE A 117 15.31 -9.75 -11.40
C ILE A 117 15.19 -8.40 -12.13
N GLY A 118 16.01 -7.44 -11.71
CA GLY A 118 16.11 -6.11 -12.31
C GLY A 118 16.80 -6.10 -13.68
N PRO A 119 16.83 -4.94 -14.35
CA PRO A 119 17.30 -4.84 -15.73
C PRO A 119 18.78 -5.18 -15.92
N ARG A 120 19.61 -5.17 -14.86
CA ARG A 120 21.02 -5.57 -14.93
C ARG A 120 21.32 -6.78 -14.04
N GLY A 121 20.30 -7.57 -13.72
CA GLY A 121 20.41 -8.78 -12.90
C GLY A 121 20.37 -8.54 -11.39
N GLU A 122 20.03 -7.33 -10.95
CA GLU A 122 19.84 -7.04 -9.52
C GLU A 122 18.68 -7.84 -8.94
N GLN A 123 18.79 -8.22 -7.68
CA GLN A 123 17.66 -8.80 -6.95
C GLN A 123 17.20 -7.80 -5.91
N ALA A 124 15.91 -7.50 -5.92
CA ALA A 124 15.27 -6.74 -4.86
C ALA A 124 14.77 -7.70 -3.79
N GLU A 125 14.93 -7.31 -2.53
CA GLU A 125 14.38 -8.01 -1.39
C GLU A 125 12.85 -8.06 -1.46
N GLY A 126 12.23 -6.96 -1.87
CA GLY A 126 10.79 -6.88 -1.99
C GLY A 126 10.28 -5.84 -2.98
N LEU A 127 9.02 -6.03 -3.38
CA LEU A 127 8.26 -5.17 -4.26
C LEU A 127 7.12 -4.53 -3.49
N VAL A 128 7.06 -3.21 -3.52
CA VAL A 128 6.01 -2.37 -2.96
C VAL A 128 4.95 -2.13 -4.01
N VAL A 129 3.67 -2.29 -3.63
CA VAL A 129 2.52 -1.83 -4.39
C VAL A 129 1.67 -0.91 -3.50
N SER A 130 1.63 0.37 -3.87
CA SER A 130 0.97 1.44 -3.13
C SER A 130 -0.05 2.13 -4.03
N PHE A 131 -1.23 2.48 -3.50
CA PHE A 131 -2.22 3.30 -4.21
C PHE A 131 -2.30 4.65 -3.54
N GLU A 132 -2.16 5.72 -4.32
CA GLU A 132 -1.95 7.06 -3.80
C GLU A 132 -2.81 8.09 -4.52
N ALA A 133 -3.18 9.12 -3.77
CA ALA A 133 -3.78 10.31 -4.35
C ALA A 133 -2.71 11.10 -5.12
N TYR A 134 -2.81 11.15 -6.44
CA TYR A 134 -1.93 11.99 -7.24
C TYR A 134 -2.21 13.46 -7.00
N ARG A 135 -1.13 14.20 -6.75
CA ARG A 135 -1.16 15.65 -6.56
C ARG A 135 -0.49 16.33 -7.73
N TYR A 136 -1.15 17.33 -8.27
CA TYR A 136 -0.46 18.25 -9.18
C TYR A 136 0.52 19.13 -8.37
N PRO A 137 1.63 19.58 -8.99
CA PRO A 137 2.53 20.53 -8.37
C PRO A 137 1.78 21.73 -7.78
N ASN A 138 2.18 22.15 -6.57
CA ASN A 138 1.56 23.26 -5.81
C ASN A 138 0.10 23.05 -5.35
N GLN A 139 -0.45 21.84 -5.47
CA GLN A 139 -1.80 21.54 -4.97
C GLN A 139 -1.79 21.25 -3.46
N THR A 140 -2.57 22.00 -2.68
CA THR A 140 -2.77 21.74 -1.25
C THR A 140 -3.65 20.50 -1.03
N ILE A 141 -3.18 19.60 -0.16
CA ILE A 141 -3.92 18.40 0.26
C ILE A 141 -5.12 18.78 1.11
N ASP A 142 -6.23 18.13 0.81
CA ASP A 142 -7.41 18.06 1.66
C ASP A 142 -8.06 16.69 1.43
N PHE A 143 -7.86 15.75 2.34
CA PHE A 143 -8.44 14.40 2.21
C PHE A 143 -9.89 14.32 2.71
N ILE A 144 -10.37 15.34 3.42
CA ILE A 144 -11.72 15.36 3.99
C ILE A 144 -12.70 15.82 2.92
N TRP A 145 -12.46 17.01 2.36
CA TRP A 145 -13.31 17.56 1.31
C TRP A 145 -12.87 17.09 -0.07
N LYS A 146 -11.68 17.47 -0.53
CA LYS A 146 -11.24 17.12 -1.90
C LYS A 146 -11.03 15.61 -2.07
N GLY A 147 -10.61 14.92 -1.02
CA GLY A 147 -10.43 13.46 -1.02
C GLY A 147 -11.72 12.66 -1.02
N THR A 148 -12.90 13.28 -0.92
CA THR A 148 -14.20 12.61 -1.16
C THR A 148 -14.81 12.98 -2.51
N HIS A 149 -14.14 13.86 -3.27
CA HIS A 149 -14.55 14.33 -4.59
C HIS A 149 -13.54 13.86 -5.65
N LYS A 150 -13.92 13.91 -6.94
CA LYS A 150 -13.04 13.51 -8.07
C LYS A 150 -11.95 14.56 -8.34
N VAL A 151 -11.08 14.81 -7.37
CA VAL A 151 -10.03 15.84 -7.44
C VAL A 151 -8.65 15.25 -7.61
N TYR A 152 -8.37 14.14 -6.92
CA TYR A 152 -7.07 13.48 -7.00
C TYR A 152 -7.22 12.21 -7.84
N PRO A 153 -6.54 12.09 -8.98
CA PRO A 153 -6.43 10.81 -9.68
C PRO A 153 -5.84 9.77 -8.74
N ASN A 154 -6.34 8.54 -8.79
CA ASN A 154 -5.78 7.43 -8.05
C ASN A 154 -4.66 6.80 -8.89
N ILE A 155 -3.45 6.77 -8.35
CA ILE A 155 -2.30 6.20 -9.03
C ILE A 155 -1.77 4.99 -8.27
N ALA A 156 -1.25 4.02 -9.01
CA ALA A 156 -0.45 2.96 -8.44
C ALA A 156 1.04 3.34 -8.51
N VAL A 157 1.74 3.17 -7.38
CA VAL A 157 3.18 3.28 -7.27
C VAL A 157 3.73 1.88 -7.03
N VAL A 158 4.59 1.43 -7.94
CA VAL A 158 5.35 0.18 -7.81
C VAL A 158 6.81 0.52 -7.59
N SER A 159 7.39 0.03 -6.50
CA SER A 159 8.75 0.38 -6.08
C SER A 159 9.48 -0.82 -5.49
N THR A 160 10.81 -0.83 -5.50
CA THR A 160 11.58 -1.73 -4.64
C THR A 160 11.43 -1.32 -3.17
N TRP A 161 11.36 -2.30 -2.26
CA TRP A 161 11.27 -2.07 -0.81
C TRP A 161 12.44 -1.24 -0.28
N GLU A 162 13.64 -1.51 -0.76
CA GLU A 162 14.88 -0.86 -0.33
C GLU A 162 14.89 0.64 -0.62
N ASP A 163 14.30 1.05 -1.75
CA ASP A 163 14.12 2.46 -2.09
C ASP A 163 13.05 3.10 -1.20
N TYR A 164 11.92 2.40 -1.06
CA TYR A 164 10.76 2.92 -0.35
C TYR A 164 11.06 3.10 1.14
N SER A 165 11.64 2.10 1.79
CA SER A 165 11.99 2.13 3.22
C SER A 165 13.11 3.14 3.51
N MET A 166 14.07 3.29 2.60
CA MET A 166 15.17 4.26 2.72
C MET A 166 14.67 5.70 2.65
N LEU A 167 13.74 6.00 1.76
CA LEU A 167 13.14 7.33 1.69
C LEU A 167 12.23 7.62 2.87
N GLU A 168 11.34 6.70 3.23
CA GLU A 168 10.41 6.93 4.33
C GLU A 168 11.12 6.96 5.70
N CYS A 169 11.94 5.96 6.01
CA CYS A 169 12.56 5.84 7.33
C CYS A 169 13.93 6.53 7.42
N GLY A 170 14.75 6.40 6.38
CA GLY A 170 16.09 6.97 6.36
C GLY A 170 16.04 8.49 6.21
N VAL A 171 15.48 8.96 5.09
CA VAL A 171 15.41 10.38 4.73
C VAL A 171 14.34 11.11 5.54
N ASP A 172 13.07 10.69 5.43
CA ASP A 172 11.93 11.40 6.03
C ASP A 172 11.75 11.11 7.54
N GLY A 173 12.49 10.15 8.09
CA GLY A 173 12.45 9.81 9.52
C GLY A 173 11.11 9.22 9.98
N ARG A 174 10.31 8.69 9.06
CA ARG A 174 9.01 8.07 9.34
C ARG A 174 9.17 6.72 10.03
N LYS A 175 8.14 6.36 10.78
CA LYS A 175 7.97 5.01 11.33
C LYS A 175 6.94 4.27 10.49
N LEU A 176 7.19 2.99 10.26
CA LEU A 176 6.29 2.07 9.58
C LEU A 176 5.95 0.92 10.52
N GLN A 177 4.76 0.36 10.37
CA GLN A 177 4.36 -0.87 11.06
C GLN A 177 4.09 -1.94 10.02
N ALA A 178 4.87 -3.02 10.07
CA ALA A 178 4.71 -4.16 9.20
C ALA A 178 3.84 -5.23 9.85
N TYR A 179 2.80 -5.64 9.12
CA TYR A 179 1.87 -6.70 9.50
C TYR A 179 2.01 -7.85 8.51
N HIS A 180 2.44 -9.01 8.99
CA HIS A 180 2.61 -10.19 8.16
C HIS A 180 1.27 -10.84 7.81
N LEU A 181 1.08 -11.21 6.54
CA LEU A 181 -0.12 -11.88 6.03
C LEU A 181 0.05 -13.40 6.05
N ARG A 182 -0.84 -14.09 6.76
CA ARG A 182 -0.90 -15.56 6.86
C ARG A 182 -1.59 -16.17 5.64
N LEU A 183 -0.89 -16.16 4.51
CA LEU A 183 -1.37 -16.74 3.25
C LEU A 183 -0.71 -18.11 2.99
N THR A 184 -1.46 -19.04 2.39
CA THR A 184 -0.89 -20.28 1.86
C THR A 184 0.05 -19.98 0.69
N PRO A 185 0.95 -20.91 0.30
CA PRO A 185 1.79 -20.72 -0.87
C PRO A 185 1.00 -20.32 -2.13
N GLU A 186 -0.11 -20.99 -2.42
CA GLU A 186 -0.95 -20.71 -3.59
C GLU A 186 -1.59 -19.33 -3.51
N GLN A 187 -2.02 -18.91 -2.31
CA GLN A 187 -2.54 -17.57 -2.09
C GLN A 187 -1.47 -16.49 -2.27
N LYS A 188 -0.22 -16.74 -1.85
CA LYS A 188 0.90 -15.81 -2.07
C LYS A 188 1.16 -15.59 -3.56
N ILE A 189 1.18 -16.67 -4.34
CA ILE A 189 1.36 -16.62 -5.80
C ILE A 189 0.24 -15.80 -6.45
N ALA A 190 -1.01 -16.15 -6.16
CA ALA A 190 -2.18 -15.47 -6.69
C ALA A 190 -2.21 -13.98 -6.28
N PHE A 191 -1.84 -13.68 -5.04
CA PHE A 191 -1.80 -12.33 -4.51
C PHE A 191 -0.74 -11.52 -5.23
N THR A 192 0.48 -12.02 -5.32
CA THR A 192 1.58 -11.29 -5.98
C THR A 192 1.25 -11.01 -7.44
N ARG A 193 0.70 -11.98 -8.16
CA ARG A 193 0.23 -11.76 -9.53
C ARG A 193 -0.81 -10.65 -9.58
N THR A 194 -1.82 -10.71 -8.72
CA THR A 194 -2.89 -9.69 -8.64
C THR A 194 -2.32 -8.32 -8.34
N ALA A 195 -1.41 -8.21 -7.36
CA ALA A 195 -0.82 -6.95 -6.95
C ALA A 195 0.02 -6.30 -8.05
N VAL A 196 0.80 -7.10 -8.79
CA VAL A 196 1.56 -6.59 -9.94
C VAL A 196 0.63 -6.12 -11.05
N LEU A 197 -0.42 -6.88 -11.37
CA LEU A 197 -1.41 -6.49 -12.38
C LEU A 197 -2.15 -5.20 -11.98
N GLU A 198 -2.63 -5.11 -10.74
CA GLU A 198 -3.32 -3.92 -10.25
C GLU A 198 -2.39 -2.70 -10.12
N GLY A 199 -1.10 -2.94 -9.82
CA GLY A 199 -0.06 -1.92 -9.74
C GLY A 199 0.39 -1.36 -11.08
N THR A 200 0.13 -2.09 -12.17
CA THR A 200 0.50 -1.71 -13.55
C THR A 200 -0.70 -1.35 -14.42
N ARG A 201 -1.92 -1.52 -13.89
CA ARG A 201 -3.17 -1.24 -14.58
C ARG A 201 -3.36 0.26 -14.80
N ASP A 202 -3.80 0.62 -16.00
CA ASP A 202 -4.26 1.96 -16.31
C ASP A 202 -5.59 2.28 -15.60
N ARG A 203 -5.71 3.51 -15.10
CA ARG A 203 -6.81 3.97 -14.24
C ARG A 203 -7.24 5.41 -14.57
N PRO A 204 -7.57 5.74 -15.83
CA PRO A 204 -7.83 7.13 -16.24
C PRO A 204 -9.07 7.74 -15.55
N ASP A 205 -10.01 6.88 -15.12
CA ASP A 205 -11.27 7.27 -14.48
C ASP A 205 -11.34 6.93 -12.99
N ASP A 206 -10.23 6.46 -12.39
CA ASP A 206 -10.16 6.17 -10.96
C ASP A 206 -9.69 7.41 -10.21
N TYR A 207 -10.51 7.84 -9.25
CA TYR A 207 -10.21 9.00 -8.41
C TYR A 207 -10.18 8.57 -6.97
N TYR A 208 -9.19 9.08 -6.26
CA TYR A 208 -9.01 8.79 -4.86
C TYR A 208 -10.23 9.28 -4.08
N ASN A 209 -10.92 8.34 -3.44
CA ASN A 209 -11.95 8.59 -2.45
C ASN A 209 -11.52 7.98 -1.12
N THR A 210 -11.33 8.82 -0.10
CA THR A 210 -10.86 8.43 1.24
C THR A 210 -11.62 7.24 1.85
N LEU A 211 -12.89 7.05 1.48
CA LEU A 211 -13.74 6.00 2.04
C LEU A 211 -13.99 4.83 1.09
N SER A 212 -14.04 5.06 -0.23
CA SER A 212 -14.50 4.06 -1.21
C SER A 212 -13.49 3.68 -2.31
N SER A 213 -12.42 4.45 -2.49
CA SER A 213 -11.34 4.19 -3.46
C SER A 213 -10.05 4.82 -2.94
N SER A 214 -9.45 4.19 -1.92
CA SER A 214 -8.30 4.71 -1.19
C SER A 214 -7.13 3.73 -1.19
N CYS A 215 -6.00 4.16 -0.63
CA CYS A 215 -4.86 3.29 -0.36
C CYS A 215 -5.30 2.00 0.34
N VAL A 216 -6.18 2.12 1.33
CA VAL A 216 -6.68 1.01 2.16
C VAL A 216 -7.65 0.12 1.40
N THR A 217 -8.67 0.68 0.74
CA THR A 217 -9.72 -0.15 0.10
C THR A 217 -9.14 -1.00 -1.02
N HIS A 218 -8.18 -0.49 -1.79
CA HIS A 218 -7.48 -1.31 -2.78
C HIS A 218 -6.66 -2.43 -2.16
N GLN A 219 -5.99 -2.20 -1.02
CA GLN A 219 -5.34 -3.31 -0.31
C GLN A 219 -6.38 -4.36 0.14
N VAL A 220 -7.54 -3.94 0.63
CA VAL A 220 -8.62 -4.87 1.02
C VAL A 220 -9.12 -5.67 -0.17
N GLU A 221 -9.32 -5.05 -1.34
CA GLU A 221 -9.72 -5.75 -2.55
C GLU A 221 -8.70 -6.82 -2.96
N MET A 222 -7.42 -6.45 -3.00
CA MET A 222 -6.36 -7.39 -3.35
C MET A 222 -6.25 -8.53 -2.33
N ILE A 223 -6.29 -8.23 -1.03
CA ILE A 223 -6.24 -9.26 0.03
C ILE A 223 -7.47 -10.19 -0.10
N ASN A 224 -8.67 -9.64 -0.22
CA ASN A 224 -9.90 -10.42 -0.32
C ASN A 224 -9.95 -11.33 -1.56
N SER A 225 -9.27 -10.93 -2.65
CA SER A 225 -9.27 -11.70 -3.91
C SER A 225 -8.71 -13.12 -3.75
N VAL A 226 -7.80 -13.33 -2.79
CA VAL A 226 -7.15 -14.62 -2.54
C VAL A 226 -7.67 -15.34 -1.29
N LEU A 227 -8.48 -14.67 -0.46
CA LEU A 227 -8.99 -15.24 0.77
C LEU A 227 -10.29 -16.04 0.55
N PRO A 228 -10.57 -17.06 1.36
CA PRO A 228 -11.89 -17.68 1.42
C PRO A 228 -12.93 -16.67 1.97
N PRO A 229 -14.23 -16.83 1.64
CA PRO A 229 -15.27 -15.89 2.06
C PRO A 229 -15.34 -15.59 3.56
N SER A 230 -15.02 -16.57 4.41
CA SER A 230 -15.01 -16.43 5.87
C SER A 230 -13.94 -15.48 6.42
N GLN A 231 -12.91 -15.18 5.63
CA GLN A 231 -11.78 -14.32 6.01
C GLN A 231 -11.79 -12.96 5.31
N ARG A 232 -12.80 -12.68 4.47
CA ARG A 232 -12.90 -11.43 3.71
C ARG A 232 -13.52 -10.31 4.55
N LEU A 233 -12.99 -9.10 4.38
CA LEU A 233 -13.65 -7.89 4.87
C LEU A 233 -14.55 -7.31 3.78
N GLN A 234 -15.86 -7.25 4.02
CA GLN A 234 -16.75 -6.56 3.07
C GLN A 234 -16.40 -5.06 3.04
N LEU A 235 -16.26 -4.48 1.85
CA LEU A 235 -16.06 -3.03 1.72
C LEU A 235 -17.29 -2.22 2.15
N LYS A 236 -18.48 -2.84 2.11
CA LYS A 236 -19.77 -2.24 2.41
C LYS A 236 -20.53 -3.08 3.44
N LEU A 237 -21.22 -2.44 4.38
CA LEU A 237 -21.92 -3.12 5.48
C LEU A 237 -23.43 -3.32 5.21
N LEU A 238 -24.07 -2.38 4.52
CA LEU A 238 -25.51 -2.42 4.25
C LEU A 238 -25.83 -1.73 2.92
N GLY A 239 -26.25 -2.51 1.92
CA GLY A 239 -26.47 -2.00 0.56
C GLY A 239 -25.22 -1.38 -0.07
N SER A 240 -25.38 -0.75 -1.23
CA SER A 240 -24.28 -0.13 -1.99
C SER A 240 -23.72 1.16 -1.38
N HIS A 241 -24.29 1.66 -0.27
CA HIS A 241 -24.06 3.04 0.20
C HIS A 241 -23.35 3.16 1.56
N VAL A 242 -23.34 2.12 2.40
CA VAL A 242 -22.71 2.20 3.73
C VAL A 242 -21.31 1.60 3.70
N VAL A 243 -20.30 2.45 3.77
CA VAL A 243 -18.88 2.08 3.84
C VAL A 243 -18.59 1.28 5.12
N ASN A 244 -17.76 0.25 5.03
CA ASN A 244 -17.27 -0.48 6.19
C ASN A 244 -16.02 0.21 6.77
N PRO A 245 -16.08 0.81 7.97
CA PRO A 245 -14.91 1.48 8.57
C PRO A 245 -13.71 0.53 8.74
N LYS A 246 -13.95 -0.76 8.98
CA LYS A 246 -12.88 -1.77 9.10
C LYS A 246 -12.09 -1.97 7.80
N ALA A 247 -12.67 -1.60 6.68
CA ALA A 247 -12.09 -1.76 5.35
C ALA A 247 -11.65 -0.44 4.71
N SER A 248 -11.84 0.69 5.41
CA SER A 248 -11.53 2.03 4.88
C SER A 248 -10.54 2.80 5.75
N PHE A 249 -10.43 2.47 7.05
CA PHE A 249 -9.50 3.15 7.95
C PHE A 249 -8.21 2.35 8.16
N PRO A 250 -7.03 2.95 7.90
CA PRO A 250 -5.75 2.27 7.90
C PRO A 250 -5.34 1.76 9.29
N THR A 251 -5.70 2.49 10.36
CA THR A 251 -5.37 2.11 11.74
C THR A 251 -6.30 1.03 12.31
N ILE A 252 -7.46 0.82 11.69
CA ILE A 252 -8.45 -0.20 12.09
C ILE A 252 -8.24 -1.49 11.32
N LEU A 253 -7.82 -1.40 10.06
CA LEU A 253 -7.67 -2.52 9.14
C LEU A 253 -6.86 -3.68 9.76
N PRO A 254 -5.67 -3.47 10.35
CA PRO A 254 -4.88 -4.58 10.88
C PRO A 254 -5.61 -5.37 11.96
N LYS A 255 -6.26 -4.68 12.91
CA LYS A 255 -7.04 -5.33 13.98
C LYS A 255 -8.23 -6.12 13.42
N ALA A 256 -8.82 -5.66 12.31
CA ALA A 256 -9.91 -6.37 11.66
C ALA A 256 -9.42 -7.68 11.01
N TYR A 257 -8.31 -7.65 10.28
CA TYR A 257 -7.73 -8.85 9.67
C TYR A 257 -7.08 -9.81 10.66
N MET A 258 -6.51 -9.33 11.77
CA MET A 258 -6.06 -10.18 12.88
C MET A 258 -7.20 -11.03 13.44
N LYS A 259 -8.39 -10.44 13.64
CA LYS A 259 -9.58 -11.16 14.12
C LYS A 259 -10.09 -12.21 13.13
N LEU A 260 -9.78 -12.05 11.84
CA LEU A 260 -10.10 -13.02 10.79
C LEU A 260 -8.97 -14.05 10.58
N GLY A 261 -7.89 -13.96 11.36
CA GLY A 261 -6.72 -14.84 11.25
C GLY A 261 -5.88 -14.60 9.99
N VAL A 262 -6.05 -13.46 9.32
CA VAL A 262 -5.36 -13.10 8.07
C VAL A 262 -4.03 -12.42 8.36
N PHE A 263 -3.96 -11.59 9.40
CA PHE A 263 -2.70 -10.97 9.85
C PHE A 263 -2.19 -11.68 11.10
N ASP A 264 -0.87 -11.72 11.26
CA ASP A 264 -0.25 -12.10 12.54
C ASP A 264 -0.67 -11.11 13.66
N PRO A 265 -0.77 -11.59 14.91
CA PRO A 265 -1.21 -10.76 16.03
C PRO A 265 -0.18 -9.70 16.44
N SER A 266 1.09 -9.87 16.04
CA SER A 266 2.16 -8.92 16.25
C SER A 266 2.47 -8.13 14.98
N SER A 267 2.97 -6.91 15.17
CA SER A 267 3.53 -6.08 14.12
C SER A 267 4.96 -5.72 14.45
N VAL A 268 5.77 -5.46 13.44
CA VAL A 268 7.15 -4.97 13.62
C VAL A 268 7.22 -3.50 13.26
N THR A 269 7.83 -2.72 14.15
CA THR A 269 8.13 -1.31 13.86
C THR A 269 9.40 -1.22 13.04
N ILE A 270 9.32 -0.51 11.93
CA ILE A 270 10.45 -0.20 11.06
C ILE A 270 10.69 1.30 11.11
N ASP A 271 11.93 1.69 11.38
CA ASP A 271 12.36 3.07 11.53
C ASP A 271 13.81 3.25 11.09
N ARG A 272 14.38 4.43 11.35
CA ARG A 272 15.74 4.79 10.96
C ARG A 272 16.81 3.81 11.47
N SER A 273 16.56 3.08 12.56
CA SER A 273 17.52 2.14 13.15
C SER A 273 17.57 0.78 12.45
N ASN A 274 16.52 0.38 11.73
CA ASN A 274 16.38 -0.98 11.22
C ASN A 274 15.86 -1.12 9.79
N TYR A 275 15.53 -0.02 9.08
CA TYR A 275 14.98 -0.09 7.71
C TYR A 275 15.87 -0.78 6.66
N ILE A 276 17.18 -0.92 6.95
CA ILE A 276 18.15 -1.63 6.09
C ILE A 276 18.20 -3.14 6.36
N ILE A 277 17.55 -3.62 7.42
CA ILE A 277 17.51 -5.04 7.75
C ILE A 277 16.42 -5.69 6.91
N PRO A 278 16.68 -6.86 6.28
CA PRO A 278 15.67 -7.54 5.50
C PRO A 278 14.39 -7.80 6.29
N LEU A 279 13.25 -7.47 5.70
CA LEU A 279 11.91 -7.54 6.26
C LEU A 279 11.57 -8.95 6.74
N GLY A 280 11.96 -9.99 5.98
CA GLY A 280 11.80 -11.39 6.42
C GLY A 280 12.57 -11.75 7.69
N ARG A 281 13.68 -11.07 7.97
CA ARG A 281 14.44 -11.22 9.23
C ARG A 281 13.83 -10.41 10.36
N LEU A 282 13.29 -9.23 10.07
CA LEU A 282 12.60 -8.39 11.05
C LEU A 282 11.28 -9.03 11.51
N CYS A 283 10.52 -9.58 10.58
CA CYS A 283 9.18 -10.12 10.80
C CYS A 283 9.17 -11.64 10.89
N SER A 284 10.28 -12.28 11.27
CA SER A 284 10.37 -13.74 11.36
C SER A 284 9.18 -14.30 12.14
N PRO A 285 8.42 -15.26 11.57
CA PRO A 285 7.23 -15.80 12.22
C PRO A 285 7.58 -16.31 13.60
N ALA A 286 6.77 -15.94 14.61
CA ALA A 286 6.91 -16.48 15.94
C ALA A 286 6.68 -18.00 15.90
N GLY A 287 7.76 -18.78 15.90
CA GLY A 287 7.73 -20.25 15.89
C GLY A 287 8.08 -20.85 14.52
N LYS A 288 9.37 -21.02 14.26
CA LYS A 288 9.87 -22.22 13.57
C LYS A 288 10.18 -23.27 14.62
#